data_AF-A0A0D9NYS8-F1
#
_entry.id   AF-A0A0D9NYS8-F1
#
_cell.length_a   1.000
_cell.length_b   1.000
_cell.length_c   1.000
_cell.angle_alpha   90.00
_cell.angle_beta   90.00
_cell.angle_gamma   90.00
#
_symmetry.space_group_name_H-M   'P 1'
#
loop_
_entity.id
_entity.type
_entity.pdbx_description
1 polymer ?
#
loop_
_entity_poly.entity_id
_entity_poly.type
_entity_poly.pdbx_seq_one_letter_code
_entity_poly.pdbx_strand_id
1 'polypeptide(L)'
;MVSPGFCLPKLGRPFTSFGHKANYASSKNTQCRHSETFRLIVVLGLNLVVSLMYFALFGYGIHNMLSHRHEAGLIYSPARSAVTYEAKVVDDSIPAAFAGPPSLETDAAWQRLLKYNNLIVQKEDLKQVDRSSVSLRDGSGYLASLSVYHQLHCLVSIFNSLFHIESHY
;
A
#
# COMPACT_ATOMS: atom_id res chain seq x y z
N MET A 1 -10.13 -45.91 -1.29
CA MET A 1 -9.13 -46.50 -2.22
C MET A 1 -9.84 -46.85 -3.51
N VAL A 2 -9.74 -46.00 -4.53
CA VAL A 2 -10.37 -46.22 -5.85
C VAL A 2 -9.23 -46.57 -6.81
N SER A 3 -9.18 -47.84 -7.25
CA SER A 3 -8.20 -48.28 -8.24
C SER A 3 -8.57 -47.75 -9.63
N PRO A 4 -7.61 -47.20 -10.40
CA PRO A 4 -7.84 -46.86 -11.79
C PRO A 4 -7.79 -48.14 -12.64
N GLY A 5 -8.85 -48.38 -13.41
CA GLY A 5 -8.92 -49.50 -14.35
C GLY A 5 -7.90 -49.35 -15.48
N PHE A 6 -6.80 -50.08 -15.38
CA PHE A 6 -5.81 -50.24 -16.45
C PHE A 6 -6.40 -51.16 -17.55
N CYS A 7 -6.61 -50.63 -18.75
CA CYS A 7 -6.95 -51.43 -19.93
C CYS A 7 -5.69 -52.11 -20.48
N LEU A 8 -5.49 -53.39 -20.16
CA LEU A 8 -4.49 -54.24 -20.84
C LEU A 8 -5.12 -54.96 -22.03
N PRO A 9 -4.49 -54.98 -23.22
CA PRO A 9 -4.94 -55.79 -24.34
C PRO A 9 -4.58 -57.26 -24.08
N LYS A 10 -5.58 -58.15 -24.05
CA LYS A 10 -5.33 -59.60 -23.95
C LYS A 10 -4.71 -60.10 -25.26
N LEU A 11 -3.46 -60.56 -25.17
CA LEU A 11 -2.77 -61.36 -26.20
C LEU A 11 -3.54 -62.66 -26.45
N GLY A 12 -3.90 -62.89 -27.71
CA GLY A 12 -4.73 -64.00 -28.16
C GLY A 12 -4.04 -65.37 -28.15
N ARG A 13 -4.86 -66.42 -28.11
CA ARG A 13 -4.50 -67.76 -28.60
C ARG A 13 -5.51 -68.20 -29.67
N PRO A 14 -5.10 -69.09 -30.59
CA PRO A 14 -5.81 -69.31 -31.83
C PRO A 14 -6.83 -70.44 -31.67
N PHE A 15 -8.02 -70.28 -32.24
CA PHE A 15 -8.73 -71.40 -32.85
C PHE A 15 -9.75 -70.89 -33.87
N THR A 16 -10.08 -71.82 -34.75
CA THR A 16 -10.46 -71.70 -36.14
C THR A 16 -11.92 -71.29 -36.39
N SER A 17 -12.16 -70.82 -37.62
CA SER A 17 -13.38 -70.99 -38.42
C SER A 17 -14.21 -69.73 -38.71
N PHE A 18 -14.19 -69.40 -40.01
CA PHE A 18 -15.29 -68.96 -40.86
C PHE A 18 -16.09 -67.67 -40.50
N GLY A 19 -15.76 -66.62 -41.26
CA GLY A 19 -16.77 -65.84 -41.97
C GLY A 19 -17.54 -64.74 -41.20
N HIS A 20 -16.92 -63.58 -41.00
CA HIS A 20 -17.53 -62.27 -41.28
C HIS A 20 -16.48 -61.17 -41.12
N LYS A 21 -16.28 -60.33 -42.15
CA LYS A 21 -15.34 -59.21 -42.10
C LYS A 21 -15.85 -58.15 -41.10
N ALA A 22 -14.97 -57.80 -40.18
CA ALA A 22 -15.18 -56.93 -39.05
C ALA A 22 -15.49 -55.47 -39.44
N ASN A 23 -16.53 -54.91 -38.83
CA ASN A 23 -16.73 -53.46 -38.69
C ASN A 23 -17.04 -53.15 -37.22
N TYR A 24 -16.09 -53.43 -36.32
CA TYR A 24 -16.23 -53.11 -34.89
C TYR A 24 -14.90 -52.68 -34.27
N ALA A 25 -14.25 -51.68 -34.86
CA ALA A 25 -13.00 -51.11 -34.34
C ALA A 25 -12.95 -49.57 -34.34
N SER A 26 -14.09 -48.88 -34.54
CA SER A 26 -14.14 -47.41 -34.58
C SER A 26 -14.74 -46.75 -33.31
N SER A 27 -15.58 -47.47 -32.56
CA SER A 27 -16.32 -46.88 -31.43
C SER A 27 -15.48 -46.69 -30.15
N LYS A 28 -14.52 -47.58 -29.87
CA LYS A 28 -13.78 -47.55 -28.60
C LYS A 28 -12.73 -46.42 -28.51
N ASN A 29 -12.26 -45.91 -29.64
CA ASN A 29 -11.21 -44.90 -29.69
C ASN A 29 -11.76 -43.48 -29.45
N THR A 30 -12.97 -43.20 -29.95
CA THR A 30 -13.66 -41.91 -29.77
C THR A 30 -14.14 -41.70 -28.33
N GLN A 31 -14.55 -42.78 -27.66
CA GLN A 31 -15.10 -42.73 -26.30
C GLN A 31 -14.01 -42.52 -25.23
N CYS A 32 -12.82 -43.11 -25.38
CA CYS A 32 -11.67 -42.84 -24.49
C CYS A 32 -10.99 -41.48 -24.77
N ARG A 33 -11.03 -40.99 -26.01
CA ARG A 33 -10.50 -39.66 -26.35
C ARG A 33 -11.35 -38.54 -25.73
N HIS A 34 -12.67 -38.73 -25.69
CA HIS A 34 -13.61 -37.76 -25.09
C HIS A 34 -13.45 -37.65 -23.56
N SER A 35 -13.14 -38.75 -22.86
CA SER A 35 -12.91 -38.73 -21.42
C SER A 35 -11.61 -38.00 -21.03
N GLU A 36 -10.55 -38.14 -21.82
CA GLU A 36 -9.27 -37.46 -21.56
C GLU A 36 -9.34 -35.96 -21.89
N THR A 37 -10.01 -35.57 -22.99
CA THR A 37 -10.25 -34.14 -23.29
C THR A 37 -11.15 -33.48 -22.25
N PHE A 38 -12.18 -34.18 -21.76
CA PHE A 38 -13.05 -33.68 -20.69
C PHE A 38 -12.27 -33.47 -19.38
N ARG A 39 -11.42 -34.43 -19.00
CA ARG A 39 -10.53 -34.30 -17.83
C ARG A 39 -9.58 -33.11 -17.95
N LEU A 40 -8.98 -32.89 -19.13
CA LEU A 40 -8.11 -31.74 -19.37
C LEU A 40 -8.86 -30.40 -19.28
N ILE A 41 -10.06 -30.29 -19.86
CA ILE A 41 -10.89 -29.07 -19.77
C ILE A 41 -11.25 -28.76 -18.33
N VAL A 42 -11.64 -29.77 -17.54
CA VAL A 42 -11.96 -29.60 -16.12
C VAL A 42 -10.73 -29.13 -15.33
N VAL A 43 -9.56 -29.74 -15.55
CA VAL A 43 -8.32 -29.34 -14.86
C VAL A 43 -7.89 -27.93 -15.24
N LEU A 44 -7.95 -27.56 -16.52
CA LEU A 44 -7.62 -26.21 -16.97
C LEU A 44 -8.61 -25.17 -16.42
N GLY A 45 -9.90 -25.49 -16.39
CA GLY A 45 -10.92 -24.64 -15.79
C GLY A 45 -10.69 -24.42 -14.29
N LEU A 46 -10.36 -25.48 -13.54
CA LEU A 46 -10.04 -25.36 -12.12
C LEU A 46 -8.78 -24.52 -11.87
N ASN A 47 -7.73 -24.71 -12.66
CA ASN A 47 -6.52 -23.89 -12.56
C ASN A 47 -6.81 -22.42 -12.86
N LEU A 48 -7.61 -22.13 -13.90
CA LEU A 48 -8.02 -20.77 -14.23
C LEU A 48 -8.79 -20.12 -13.06
N VAL A 49 -9.74 -20.84 -12.45
CA VAL A 49 -10.51 -20.33 -11.30
C VAL A 49 -9.60 -20.02 -10.12
N VAL A 50 -8.66 -20.92 -9.80
CA VAL A 50 -7.70 -20.70 -8.70
C VAL A 50 -6.78 -19.51 -9.00
N SER A 51 -6.29 -19.39 -10.24
CA SER A 51 -5.48 -18.24 -10.65
C SER A 51 -6.25 -16.92 -10.55
N LEU A 52 -7.49 -16.87 -11.03
CA LEU A 52 -8.34 -15.67 -10.94
C LEU A 52 -8.64 -15.30 -9.48
N MET A 53 -8.91 -16.28 -8.63
CA MET A 53 -9.08 -16.07 -7.20
C MET A 53 -7.79 -15.48 -6.59
N TYR A 54 -6.62 -16.00 -6.96
CA TYR A 54 -5.34 -15.48 -6.47
C TYR A 54 -5.09 -14.03 -6.91
N PHE A 55 -5.32 -13.71 -8.19
CA PHE A 55 -5.20 -12.34 -8.69
C PHE A 55 -6.19 -11.38 -8.03
N ALA A 56 -7.42 -11.82 -7.77
CA ALA A 56 -8.43 -11.01 -7.07
C ALA A 56 -8.01 -10.73 -5.62
N LEU A 57 -7.55 -11.76 -4.89
CA LEU A 57 -7.07 -11.60 -3.51
C LEU A 57 -5.80 -10.75 -3.44
N PHE A 58 -4.86 -10.93 -4.38
CA PHE A 58 -3.66 -10.11 -4.49
C PHE A 58 -4.01 -8.66 -4.83
N GLY A 59 -4.88 -8.43 -5.80
CA GLY A 59 -5.37 -7.10 -6.17
C GLY A 59 -6.08 -6.41 -4.99
N TYR A 60 -6.94 -7.13 -4.26
CA TYR A 60 -7.58 -6.64 -3.04
C TYR A 60 -6.55 -6.29 -1.95
N GLY A 61 -5.53 -7.15 -1.76
CA GLY A 61 -4.43 -6.89 -0.84
C GLY A 61 -3.61 -5.65 -1.21
N ILE A 62 -3.29 -5.49 -2.49
CA ILE A 62 -2.58 -4.30 -3.00
C ILE A 62 -3.44 -3.05 -2.87
N HIS A 63 -4.74 -3.12 -3.17
CA HIS A 63 -5.65 -1.98 -3.03
C HIS A 63 -5.77 -1.53 -1.57
N ASN A 64 -5.98 -2.46 -0.63
CA ASN A 64 -5.99 -2.16 0.80
C ASN A 64 -4.64 -1.64 1.29
N MET A 65 -3.53 -2.24 0.84
CA MET A 65 -2.19 -1.78 1.21
C MET A 65 -1.96 -0.34 0.75
N LEU A 66 -2.27 -0.02 -0.51
CA LEU A 66 -2.14 1.34 -1.05
C LEU A 66 -3.11 2.31 -0.37
N SER A 67 -4.35 1.91 -0.12
CA SER A 67 -5.36 2.72 0.56
C SER A 67 -4.99 3.02 2.02
N HIS A 68 -4.38 2.08 2.75
CA HIS A 68 -4.06 2.26 4.17
C HIS A 68 -2.68 2.88 4.44
N ARG A 69 -1.80 3.03 3.44
CA ARG A 69 -0.48 3.67 3.67
C ARG A 69 -0.58 5.10 4.16
N HIS A 70 -1.64 5.82 3.80
CA HIS A 70 -1.74 7.26 4.06
C HIS A 70 -2.19 7.59 5.49
N GLU A 71 -2.95 6.70 6.15
CA GLU A 71 -3.58 7.01 7.44
C GLU A 71 -3.09 6.13 8.61
N ALA A 72 -2.45 5.00 8.33
CA ALA A 72 -2.00 4.08 9.36
C ALA A 72 -0.87 4.71 10.21
N GLY A 73 -1.22 5.23 11.39
CA GLY A 73 -0.27 5.69 12.41
C GLY A 73 -0.25 7.18 12.69
N LEU A 74 -1.08 7.99 12.04
CA LEU A 74 -1.15 9.42 12.31
C LEU A 74 -2.02 9.73 13.55
N ILE A 75 -1.43 10.37 14.55
CA ILE A 75 -2.17 10.96 15.68
C ILE A 75 -3.21 11.93 15.13
N TYR A 76 -4.39 11.98 15.75
CA TYR A 76 -5.45 12.92 15.40
C TYR A 76 -4.88 14.35 15.34
N SER A 77 -5.25 15.07 14.28
CA SER A 77 -4.92 16.49 14.12
C SER A 77 -6.10 17.18 13.44
N PRO A 78 -6.61 18.30 13.99
CA PRO A 78 -7.64 19.10 13.33
C PRO A 78 -7.22 19.59 11.93
N ALA A 79 -5.91 19.69 11.68
CA ALA A 79 -5.36 20.10 10.38
C ALA A 79 -5.31 18.96 9.33
N ARG A 80 -5.77 17.75 9.66
CA ARG A 80 -5.65 16.58 8.77
C ARG A 80 -6.31 16.81 7.41
N SER A 81 -7.47 17.45 7.36
CA SER A 81 -8.17 17.75 6.11
C SER A 81 -7.44 18.78 5.23
N ALA A 82 -6.47 19.51 5.77
CA ALA A 82 -5.65 20.46 5.01
C ALA A 82 -4.41 19.81 4.38
N VAL A 83 -4.09 18.56 4.74
CA VAL A 83 -2.90 17.86 4.22
C VAL A 83 -3.23 17.17 2.90
N THR A 84 -2.43 17.45 1.87
CA THR A 84 -2.46 16.73 0.59
C THR A 84 -1.16 15.97 0.41
N TYR A 85 -1.26 14.68 0.11
CA TYR A 85 -0.09 13.82 -0.11
C TYR A 85 0.25 13.78 -1.60
N GLU A 86 1.53 13.99 -1.92
CA GLU A 86 2.05 13.90 -3.29
C GLU A 86 3.28 12.99 -3.31
N ALA A 87 3.36 12.09 -4.30
CA ALA A 87 4.55 11.28 -4.51
C ALA A 87 5.58 12.12 -5.29
N LYS A 88 6.66 12.53 -4.60
CA LYS A 88 7.80 13.22 -5.21
C LYS A 88 9.10 12.47 -4.96
N VAL A 89 10.01 12.59 -5.91
CA VAL A 89 11.44 12.34 -5.66
C VAL A 89 11.89 13.43 -4.70
N VAL A 90 12.49 13.04 -3.58
CA VAL A 90 13.03 14.00 -2.60
C VAL A 90 14.25 14.66 -3.23
N ASP A 91 14.15 15.98 -3.43
CA ASP A 91 15.28 16.85 -3.72
C ASP A 91 15.93 17.22 -2.38
N ASP A 92 17.21 16.90 -2.22
CA ASP A 92 17.98 17.19 -1.00
C ASP A 92 18.60 18.60 -1.02
N SER A 93 18.38 19.37 -2.10
CA SER A 93 18.81 20.75 -2.15
C SER A 93 17.99 21.63 -1.22
N ILE A 94 18.68 22.36 -0.34
CA ILE A 94 18.07 23.39 0.50
C ILE A 94 17.92 24.65 -0.36
N PRO A 95 16.72 25.25 -0.46
CA PRO A 95 16.57 26.50 -1.18
C PRO A 95 17.50 27.58 -0.60
N ALA A 96 18.12 28.37 -1.48
CA ALA A 96 19.07 29.41 -1.07
C ALA A 96 18.49 30.37 -0.01
N ALA A 97 17.18 30.63 -0.06
CA ALA A 97 16.48 31.47 0.92
C ALA A 97 16.51 30.94 2.37
N PHE A 98 16.85 29.66 2.60
CA PHE A 98 16.92 29.05 3.93
C PHE A 98 18.35 28.58 4.29
N ALA A 99 19.33 28.91 3.46
CA ALA A 99 20.71 28.44 3.58
C ALA A 99 21.70 29.60 3.73
N GLY A 100 22.92 29.27 4.16
CA GLY A 100 24.00 30.23 4.35
C GLY A 100 23.88 31.08 5.63
N PRO A 101 24.76 32.07 5.80
CA PRO A 101 24.75 32.95 6.97
C PRO A 101 23.44 33.74 7.13
N PRO A 102 23.05 34.10 8.36
CA PRO A 102 21.90 34.95 8.62
C PRO A 102 22.02 36.24 7.82
N SER A 103 20.96 36.53 7.08
CA SER A 103 20.82 37.74 6.28
C SER A 103 19.39 38.23 6.41
N LEU A 104 19.14 39.50 6.06
CA LEU A 104 17.79 40.05 6.05
C LEU A 104 16.82 39.21 5.21
N GLU A 105 17.30 38.61 4.12
CA GLU A 105 16.51 37.73 3.27
C GLU A 105 16.23 36.38 3.95
N THR A 106 17.27 35.73 4.46
CA THR A 106 17.17 34.42 5.13
C THR A 106 16.28 34.50 6.38
N ASP A 107 16.44 35.55 7.18
CA ASP A 107 15.62 35.79 8.37
C ASP A 107 14.16 36.03 8.00
N ALA A 108 13.90 36.82 6.95
CA ALA A 108 12.55 37.06 6.46
C ALA A 108 11.90 35.78 5.91
N ALA A 109 12.67 34.91 5.25
CA ALA A 109 12.20 33.62 4.77
C ALA A 109 11.79 32.72 5.93
N TRP A 110 12.65 32.58 6.96
CA TRP A 110 12.34 31.80 8.17
C TRP A 110 11.13 32.37 8.93
N GLN A 111 11.06 33.70 9.11
CA GLN A 111 9.91 34.34 9.76
C GLN A 111 8.61 34.12 8.99
N ARG A 112 8.64 34.21 7.66
CA ARG A 112 7.47 33.95 6.81
C ARG A 112 7.02 32.49 6.94
N LEU A 113 7.96 31.54 6.99
CA LEU A 113 7.66 30.11 7.11
C LEU A 113 7.03 29.75 8.48
N LEU A 114 7.53 30.37 9.57
CA LEU A 114 7.03 30.15 10.92
C LEU A 114 5.79 30.99 11.28
N LYS A 115 5.31 31.81 10.35
CA LYS A 115 4.16 32.68 10.58
C LYS A 115 2.91 31.86 10.91
N TYR A 116 2.16 32.32 11.91
CA TYR A 116 0.90 31.69 12.35
C TYR A 116 1.05 30.26 12.90
N ASN A 117 2.19 29.94 13.51
CA ASN A 117 2.43 28.65 14.16
C ASN A 117 1.56 28.38 15.39
N ASN A 118 0.97 29.43 15.97
CA ASN A 118 0.05 29.36 17.10
C ASN A 118 -1.39 29.27 16.60
N LEU A 119 -2.10 28.26 17.06
CA LEU A 119 -3.47 27.93 16.69
C LEU A 119 -4.37 27.96 17.93
N ILE A 120 -5.65 28.23 17.71
CA ILE A 120 -6.70 28.05 18.73
C ILE A 120 -7.45 26.77 18.37
N VAL A 121 -7.50 25.83 19.30
CA VAL A 121 -8.20 24.54 19.16
C VAL A 121 -9.26 24.39 20.24
N GLN A 122 -10.22 23.49 20.00
CA GLN A 122 -11.26 23.22 20.99
C GLN A 122 -10.81 22.16 22.01
N LYS A 123 -11.53 22.08 23.12
CA LYS A 123 -11.24 21.11 24.19
C LYS A 123 -11.33 19.67 23.68
N GLU A 124 -12.23 19.43 22.73
CA GLU A 124 -12.50 18.14 22.09
C GLU A 124 -11.30 17.67 21.27
N ASP A 125 -10.59 18.60 20.62
CA ASP A 125 -9.38 18.30 19.86
C ASP A 125 -8.26 17.81 20.77
N LEU A 126 -8.10 18.46 21.93
CA LEU A 126 -7.11 18.09 22.94
C LEU A 126 -7.42 16.73 23.60
N LYS A 127 -8.70 16.44 23.85
CA LYS A 127 -9.14 15.13 24.38
C LYS A 127 -8.82 13.98 23.43
N GLN A 128 -8.97 14.19 22.11
CA GLN A 128 -8.68 13.15 21.11
C GLN A 128 -7.21 12.71 21.08
N VAL A 129 -6.31 13.56 21.58
CA VAL A 129 -4.86 13.27 21.66
C VAL A 129 -4.38 13.09 23.10
N ASP A 130 -5.29 13.05 24.08
CA ASP A 130 -4.99 12.96 25.51
C ASP A 130 -3.95 14.00 25.96
N ARG A 131 -4.21 15.26 25.63
CA ARG A 131 -3.37 16.40 26.04
C ARG A 131 -4.20 17.50 26.68
N SER A 132 -3.51 18.36 27.42
CA SER A 132 -4.04 19.61 27.97
C SER A 132 -3.26 20.79 27.43
N SER A 133 -3.87 21.97 27.39
CA SER A 133 -3.19 23.20 27.04
C SER A 133 -3.77 24.40 27.80
N VAL A 134 -3.16 25.57 27.58
CA VAL A 134 -3.56 26.85 28.16
C VAL A 134 -4.84 27.34 27.48
N SER A 135 -5.88 27.62 28.26
CA SER A 135 -7.13 28.22 27.78
C SER A 135 -6.98 29.72 27.58
N LEU A 136 -7.61 30.26 26.54
CA LEU A 136 -7.70 31.70 26.33
C LEU A 136 -8.70 32.32 27.33
N ARG A 137 -8.41 33.56 27.75
CA ARG A 137 -9.20 34.28 28.76
C ARG A 137 -10.64 34.57 28.33
N ASP A 138 -10.87 34.72 27.04
CA ASP A 138 -12.19 34.96 26.44
C ASP A 138 -13.02 33.68 26.26
N GLY A 139 -12.46 32.51 26.58
CA GLY A 139 -13.12 31.22 26.42
C GLY A 139 -13.22 30.74 24.98
N SER A 140 -12.55 31.39 24.03
CA SER A 140 -12.61 31.03 22.60
C SER A 140 -11.98 29.66 22.28
N GLY A 141 -11.11 29.16 23.16
CA GLY A 141 -10.51 27.84 23.03
C GLY A 141 -9.19 27.72 23.79
N TYR A 142 -8.32 26.85 23.28
CA TYR A 142 -7.03 26.51 23.86
C TYR A 142 -5.91 26.79 22.87
N LEU A 143 -4.79 27.33 23.36
CA LEU A 143 -3.61 27.57 22.53
C LEU A 143 -2.97 26.22 22.15
N ALA A 144 -2.59 26.04 20.89
CA ALA A 144 -1.87 24.85 20.43
C ALA A 144 -0.93 25.20 19.28
N SER A 145 -0.03 24.27 18.95
CA SER A 145 0.81 24.35 17.75
C SER A 145 0.95 22.97 17.12
N LEU A 146 1.14 22.92 15.81
CA LEU A 146 1.40 21.67 15.11
C LEU A 146 2.83 21.20 15.38
N SER A 147 3.03 19.89 15.48
CA SER A 147 4.36 19.30 15.73
C SER A 147 5.42 19.72 14.69
N VAL A 148 5.02 19.99 13.44
CA VAL A 148 5.93 20.48 12.40
C VAL A 148 6.53 21.84 12.78
N TYR A 149 5.74 22.74 13.37
CA TYR A 149 6.23 24.04 13.81
C TYR A 149 7.15 23.94 15.02
N HIS A 150 6.92 22.96 15.92
CA HIS A 150 7.83 22.70 17.03
C HIS A 150 9.21 22.25 16.52
N GLN A 151 9.25 21.32 15.56
CA GLN A 151 10.50 20.86 14.94
C GLN A 151 11.21 22.01 14.22
N LEU A 152 10.46 22.81 13.46
CA LEU A 152 11.00 23.93 12.69
C LEU A 152 11.55 25.05 13.58
N HIS A 153 10.87 25.35 14.70
CA HIS A 153 11.35 26.31 15.69
C HIS A 153 12.73 25.91 16.24
N CYS A 154 12.90 24.65 16.63
CA CYS A 154 14.18 24.15 17.12
C CYS A 154 15.27 24.20 16.04
N LEU A 155 14.94 23.87 14.79
CA LEU A 155 15.88 23.97 13.68
C LEU A 155 16.40 25.41 13.51
N VAL A 156 15.50 26.40 13.54
CA VAL A 156 15.87 27.82 13.45
C VAL A 156 16.70 28.26 14.66
N SER A 157 16.36 27.81 15.87
CA SER A 157 17.17 28.09 17.06
C SER A 157 18.59 27.54 16.95
N ILE A 158 18.75 26.33 16.42
CA ILE A 158 20.06 25.71 16.18
C ILE A 158 20.82 26.48 15.10
N PHE A 159 20.18 26.76 13.96
CA PHE A 159 20.74 27.55 12.87
C PHE A 159 21.30 28.89 13.40
N ASN A 160 20.48 29.67 14.11
CA ASN A 160 20.90 30.95 14.67
C ASN A 160 22.06 30.80 15.68
N SER A 161 22.03 29.74 16.50
CA SER A 161 23.09 29.49 17.48
C SER A 161 24.43 29.16 16.81
N LEU A 162 24.42 28.37 15.74
CA LEU A 162 25.63 28.00 15.00
C LEU A 162 26.32 29.25 14.41
N PHE A 163 25.55 30.13 13.78
CA PHE A 163 26.11 31.35 13.20
C PHE A 163 26.52 32.40 14.24
N HIS A 164 25.83 32.45 15.38
CA HIS A 164 26.31 33.26 16.51
C HIS A 164 27.68 32.77 17.01
N ILE A 165 27.90 31.46 17.10
CA ILE A 165 29.19 30.90 17.53
C ILE A 165 30.30 31.19 16.50
N GLU A 166 30.00 31.07 15.20
CA GLU A 166 30.97 31.39 14.13
C GLU A 166 31.36 32.87 14.11
N SER A 167 30.48 33.80 14.50
CA SER A 167 30.80 35.24 14.53
C SER A 167 31.78 35.66 15.64
N HIS A 168 32.08 34.76 16.58
CA HIS A 168 32.98 35.00 17.72
C HIS A 168 34.34 34.29 17.61
N TYR A 169 34.64 33.68 16.46
CA TYR A 169 35.94 33.09 16.11
C TYR A 169 36.56 33.79 14.90
#